data_AF-A0A532TVX1-F1
#
_entry.id   AF-A0A532TVX1-F1
#
_cell.length_a   1.000
_cell.length_b   1.000
_cell.length_c   1.000
_cell.angle_alpha   90.00
_cell.angle_beta   90.00
_cell.angle_gamma   90.00
#
_symmetry.space_group_name_H-M   'P 1'
#
loop_
_entity.id
_entity.type
_entity.pdbx_description
1 polymer ?
#
loop_
_entity_poly.entity_id
_entity_poly.type
_entity_poly.pdbx_seq_one_letter_code
_entity_poly.pdbx_strand_id
1 'polypeptide(L)'
;VGQTFLAASGRNLGGSNLELLKQKGLEKEIKRAKRLLDAHGDEIKVPLDVVVEAQGRPKELSLKELPTELKIYDIGSRTLNEYSKLIEGAKTVVSNGPLGVFERAGFERGTFEVLKAMASSQAFTILGGGHMVAAAQAAGIAGQIKHISTGGGACIGFLSGKPLPVVEVLTRAKHTQQLEAQT
;
A
#
# COMPACT_ATOMS: atom_id res chain seq x y z
N VAL A 1 1.77 1.85 7.19
CA VAL A 1 1.20 3.06 6.55
C VAL A 1 -0.23 3.30 7.01
N GLY A 2 -1.18 2.38 6.76
CA GLY A 2 -2.58 2.56 7.15
C GLY A 2 -2.80 2.93 8.62
N GLN A 3 -2.22 2.18 9.56
CA GLN A 3 -2.30 2.51 11.00
C GLN A 3 -1.70 3.88 11.34
N THR A 4 -0.58 4.27 10.71
CA THR A 4 0.04 5.59 10.90
C THR A 4 -0.89 6.73 10.48
N PHE A 5 -1.55 6.60 9.33
CA PHE A 5 -2.53 7.58 8.87
C PHE A 5 -3.81 7.58 9.71
N LEU A 6 -4.24 6.41 10.18
CA LEU A 6 -5.39 6.31 11.07
C LEU A 6 -5.12 7.02 12.41
N ALA A 7 -3.95 6.79 13.02
CA ALA A 7 -3.52 7.55 14.20
C ALA A 7 -3.41 9.06 13.91
N ALA A 8 -2.84 9.43 12.76
CA ALA A 8 -2.74 10.83 12.34
C ALA A 8 -4.10 11.50 12.09
N SER A 9 -5.14 10.75 11.74
CA SER A 9 -6.51 11.26 11.62
C SER A 9 -7.18 11.58 12.97
N GLY A 10 -6.46 11.42 14.09
CA GLY A 10 -6.95 11.66 15.45
C GLY A 10 -7.62 10.45 16.09
N ARG A 11 -7.51 9.25 15.51
CA ARG A 11 -8.06 8.01 16.08
C ARG A 11 -7.08 7.41 17.08
N ASN A 12 -7.55 7.11 18.29
CA ASN A 12 -6.79 6.34 19.26
C ASN A 12 -6.87 4.85 18.91
N LEU A 13 -5.74 4.21 18.60
CA LEU A 13 -5.69 2.79 18.19
C LEU A 13 -5.55 1.80 19.36
N GLY A 14 -5.41 2.30 20.60
CA GLY A 14 -5.08 1.48 21.78
C GLY A 14 -3.58 1.32 22.01
N GLY A 15 -3.21 0.94 23.23
CA GLY A 15 -1.82 0.93 23.71
C GLY A 15 -0.95 -0.01 22.89
N SER A 16 -1.41 -1.24 22.70
CA SER A 16 -0.69 -2.27 21.91
C SER A 16 -0.34 -1.82 20.49
N ASN A 17 -1.29 -1.18 19.79
CA ASN A 17 -1.08 -0.74 18.40
C ASN A 17 -0.18 0.50 18.31
N LEU A 18 -0.31 1.46 19.24
CA LEU A 18 0.56 2.64 19.29
C LEU A 18 2.00 2.27 19.65
N GLU A 19 2.19 1.35 20.59
CA GLU A 19 3.50 0.82 20.96
C GLU A 19 4.15 0.08 19.78
N LEU A 20 3.38 -0.69 19.00
CA LEU A 20 3.88 -1.32 17.77
C LEU A 20 4.38 -0.28 16.75
N LEU A 21 3.68 0.85 16.58
CA LEU A 21 4.14 1.94 15.71
C LEU A 21 5.44 2.56 16.23
N LYS A 22 5.56 2.72 17.54
CA LYS A 22 6.78 3.23 18.20
C LYS A 22 7.97 2.30 18.02
N GLN A 23 7.80 1.00 18.25
CA GLN A 23 8.84 0.00 18.03
C GLN A 23 9.34 -0.03 16.59
N LYS A 24 8.46 0.29 15.63
CA LYS A 24 8.82 0.44 14.20
C LYS A 24 9.41 1.81 13.84
N GLY A 25 9.63 2.70 14.82
CA GLY A 25 10.18 4.03 14.61
C GLY A 25 9.24 5.00 13.88
N LEU A 26 7.93 4.74 13.87
CA LEU A 26 6.96 5.49 13.06
C LEU A 26 6.35 6.70 13.79
N GLU A 27 6.80 7.03 15.00
CA GLU A 27 6.28 8.17 15.77
C GLU A 27 6.43 9.50 15.00
N LYS A 28 7.58 9.70 14.34
CA LYS A 28 7.83 10.88 13.49
C LYS A 28 6.94 10.88 12.24
N GLU A 29 6.63 9.69 11.72
CA GLU A 29 5.78 9.54 10.53
C GLU A 29 4.31 9.87 10.83
N ILE A 30 3.82 9.71 12.06
CA ILE A 30 2.46 10.17 12.44
C ILE A 30 2.32 11.68 12.23
N LYS A 31 3.32 12.47 12.70
CA LYS A 31 3.33 13.93 12.50
C LYS A 31 3.39 14.30 11.01
N ARG A 32 4.13 13.53 10.21
CA ARG A 32 4.21 13.75 8.76
C ARG A 32 2.90 13.40 8.07
N ALA A 33 2.30 12.26 8.41
CA ALA A 33 1.01 11.82 7.90
C ALA A 33 -0.09 12.84 8.23
N LYS A 34 -0.05 13.44 9.43
CA LYS A 34 -0.98 14.52 9.82
C LYS A 34 -0.90 15.71 8.86
N ARG A 35 0.31 16.20 8.56
CA ARG A 35 0.50 17.29 7.59
C ARG A 35 0.00 16.94 6.19
N LEU A 36 0.17 15.69 5.76
CA LEU A 36 -0.34 15.22 4.48
C LEU A 36 -1.87 15.18 4.45
N LEU A 37 -2.50 14.71 5.53
CA LEU A 37 -3.96 14.72 5.66
C LEU A 37 -4.52 16.15 5.71
N ASP A 38 -3.84 17.07 6.37
CA ASP A 38 -4.27 18.47 6.43
C ASP A 38 -4.17 19.17 5.07
N ALA A 39 -3.18 18.79 4.24
CA ALA A 39 -2.98 19.36 2.91
C ALA A 39 -3.77 18.67 1.79
N HIS A 40 -4.01 17.36 1.89
CA HIS A 40 -4.54 16.50 0.82
C HIS A 40 -5.61 15.50 1.32
N GLY A 41 -6.34 15.86 2.37
CA GLY A 41 -7.31 14.96 3.02
C GLY A 41 -8.40 14.42 2.09
N ASP A 42 -8.78 15.18 1.08
CA ASP A 42 -9.77 14.76 0.09
C ASP A 42 -9.24 13.65 -0.84
N GLU A 43 -7.93 13.62 -1.08
CA GLU A 43 -7.25 12.64 -1.93
C GLU A 43 -6.81 11.40 -1.13
N ILE A 44 -6.47 11.55 0.15
CA ILE A 44 -5.95 10.48 0.99
C ILE A 44 -7.10 9.77 1.72
N LYS A 45 -7.45 8.57 1.24
CA LYS A 45 -8.42 7.71 1.92
C LYS A 45 -7.75 6.89 3.01
N VAL A 46 -8.35 6.88 4.20
CA VAL A 46 -7.90 6.10 5.36
C VAL A 46 -8.89 4.97 5.65
N PRO A 47 -8.45 3.86 6.29
CA PRO A 47 -9.37 2.77 6.62
C PRO A 47 -10.57 3.22 7.45
N LEU A 48 -11.75 2.73 7.09
CA LEU A 48 -13.04 2.97 7.75
C LEU A 48 -13.36 1.92 8.82
N ASP A 49 -12.61 0.82 8.82
CA ASP A 49 -12.69 -0.32 9.72
C ASP A 49 -11.41 -1.15 9.60
N VAL A 50 -11.19 -2.00 10.60
CA VAL A 50 -9.98 -2.80 10.75
C VAL A 50 -10.34 -4.22 11.16
N VAL A 51 -9.45 -5.16 10.89
CA VAL A 51 -9.55 -6.53 11.37
C VAL A 51 -8.44 -6.77 12.38
N VAL A 52 -8.84 -7.22 13.56
CA VAL A 52 -7.95 -7.55 14.67
C VAL A 52 -7.92 -9.04 14.93
N GLU A 53 -6.90 -9.49 15.66
CA GLU A 53 -6.88 -10.84 16.20
C GLU A 53 -7.58 -10.90 17.57
N ALA A 54 -8.68 -11.65 17.64
CA ALA A 54 -9.38 -12.00 18.87
C ALA A 54 -9.31 -13.51 19.09
N GLN A 55 -8.61 -13.96 20.14
CA GLN A 55 -8.49 -15.38 20.48
C GLN A 55 -8.01 -16.27 19.31
N GLY A 56 -7.02 -15.77 18.55
CA GLY A 56 -6.46 -16.47 17.38
C GLY A 56 -7.35 -16.46 16.14
N ARG A 57 -8.44 -15.69 16.13
CA ARG A 57 -9.35 -15.54 14.98
C ARG A 57 -9.48 -14.09 14.53
N PRO A 58 -9.70 -13.84 13.23
CA PRO A 58 -9.99 -12.50 12.74
C PRO A 58 -11.34 -12.00 13.28
N LYS A 59 -11.36 -10.76 13.76
CA LYS A 59 -12.57 -10.04 14.16
C LYS A 59 -12.54 -8.66 13.54
N GLU A 60 -13.58 -8.32 12.79
CA GLU A 60 -13.75 -6.97 12.24
C GLU A 60 -14.23 -6.01 13.33
N LEU A 61 -13.65 -4.82 13.37
CA LEU A 61 -14.02 -3.72 14.27
C LEU A 61 -14.22 -2.45 13.45
N SER A 62 -15.31 -1.75 13.73
CA SER A 62 -15.51 -0.37 13.30
C SER A 62 -14.57 0.58 14.05
N LEU A 63 -14.28 1.75 13.47
CA LEU A 63 -13.47 2.77 14.18
C LEU A 63 -14.09 3.28 15.48
N LYS A 64 -15.39 3.05 15.71
CA LYS A 64 -16.09 3.41 16.96
C LYS A 64 -15.75 2.46 18.11
N GLU A 65 -15.22 1.27 17.80
CA GLU A 65 -14.80 0.27 18.77
C GLU A 65 -13.32 0.41 19.15
N LEU A 66 -12.66 1.46 18.66
CA LEU A 66 -11.32 1.85 19.08
C LEU A 66 -11.40 2.82 20.29
N PRO A 67 -10.44 2.80 21.22
CA PRO A 67 -9.21 2.00 21.22
C PRO A 67 -9.43 0.53 21.54
N THR A 68 -8.51 -0.33 21.07
CA THR A 68 -8.49 -1.76 21.37
C THR A 68 -7.08 -2.22 21.69
N GLU A 69 -6.95 -3.17 22.63
CA GLU A 69 -5.67 -3.83 22.91
C GLU A 69 -5.38 -5.01 21.98
N LEU A 70 -6.35 -5.37 21.13
CA LEU A 70 -6.17 -6.38 20.09
C LEU A 70 -5.34 -5.80 18.94
N LYS A 71 -4.41 -6.60 18.40
CA LYS A 71 -3.52 -6.17 17.32
C LYS A 71 -4.27 -6.10 15.99
N ILE A 72 -4.14 -4.98 15.29
CA ILE A 72 -4.69 -4.78 13.95
C ILE A 72 -3.78 -5.46 12.91
N TYR A 73 -4.35 -6.36 12.11
CA TYR A 73 -3.61 -7.13 11.12
C TYR A 73 -4.15 -7.01 9.69
N ASP A 74 -5.35 -6.50 9.47
CA ASP A 74 -5.87 -6.24 8.12
C ASP A 74 -6.92 -5.10 8.13
N ILE A 75 -7.40 -4.70 6.96
CA ILE A 75 -8.51 -3.75 6.79
C ILE A 75 -9.87 -4.45 6.84
N GLY A 76 -10.91 -3.74 7.28
CA GLY A 76 -12.28 -4.27 7.33
C GLY A 76 -13.01 -4.24 5.98
N SER A 77 -14.22 -4.78 5.98
CA SER A 77 -15.04 -4.98 4.79
C SER A 77 -15.52 -3.66 4.16
N ARG A 78 -15.79 -2.62 4.95
CA ARG A 78 -16.22 -1.32 4.40
C ARG A 78 -15.06 -0.61 3.72
N THR A 79 -13.86 -0.68 4.30
CA THR A 79 -12.65 -0.17 3.66
C THR A 79 -12.40 -0.88 2.34
N LEU A 80 -12.54 -2.21 2.33
CA LEU A 80 -12.37 -3.00 1.11
C LEU A 80 -13.37 -2.59 0.03
N ASN A 81 -14.65 -2.49 0.37
CA ASN A 81 -15.68 -2.08 -0.59
C ASN A 81 -15.42 -0.69 -1.18
N GLU A 82 -14.97 0.25 -0.36
CA GLU A 82 -14.62 1.60 -0.82
C GLU A 82 -13.42 1.55 -1.77
N TYR A 83 -12.35 0.83 -1.41
CA TYR A 83 -11.14 0.75 -2.21
C TYR A 83 -11.38 0.04 -3.55
N SER A 84 -12.16 -1.05 -3.55
CA SER A 84 -12.52 -1.75 -4.78
C SER A 84 -13.28 -0.87 -5.75
N LYS A 85 -14.22 -0.03 -5.28
CA LYS A 85 -14.93 0.95 -6.13
C LYS A 85 -13.99 1.99 -6.74
N LEU A 86 -13.05 2.51 -5.94
CA LEU A 86 -12.05 3.47 -6.42
C LEU A 86 -11.15 2.84 -7.51
N ILE A 87 -10.77 1.58 -7.32
CA ILE A 87 -9.97 0.80 -8.29
C ILE A 87 -10.76 0.57 -9.58
N GLU A 88 -12.03 0.20 -9.49
CA GLU A 88 -12.90 -0.05 -10.65
C GLU A 88 -13.06 1.20 -11.53
N GLY A 89 -13.18 2.39 -10.91
CA GLY A 89 -13.30 3.66 -11.62
C GLY A 89 -11.96 4.22 -12.16
N ALA A 90 -10.83 3.62 -11.82
CA ALA A 90 -9.52 4.15 -12.18
C ALA A 90 -9.07 3.74 -13.60
N LYS A 91 -8.30 4.62 -14.26
CA LYS A 91 -7.64 4.30 -15.53
C LYS A 91 -6.24 3.70 -15.34
N THR A 92 -5.62 3.98 -14.20
CA THR A 92 -4.29 3.46 -13.82
C THR A 92 -4.30 3.22 -12.32
N VAL A 93 -3.78 2.08 -11.89
CA VAL A 93 -3.67 1.74 -10.47
C VAL A 93 -2.25 1.28 -10.18
N VAL A 94 -1.63 1.89 -9.18
CA VAL A 94 -0.33 1.48 -8.67
C VAL A 94 -0.52 1.00 -7.23
N SER A 95 -0.06 -0.21 -6.91
CA SER A 95 -0.08 -0.71 -5.55
C SER A 95 1.33 -1.12 -5.11
N ASN A 96 1.69 -0.74 -3.89
CA ASN A 96 2.97 -1.07 -3.28
C ASN A 96 2.80 -1.47 -1.81
N GLY A 97 3.00 -2.75 -1.56
CA GLY A 97 2.91 -3.37 -0.25
C GLY A 97 1.50 -3.85 0.10
N PRO A 98 1.39 -4.96 0.87
CA PRO A 98 0.11 -5.52 1.28
C PRO A 98 -0.62 -4.60 2.26
N LEU A 99 -1.94 -4.80 2.37
CA LEU A 99 -2.81 -4.00 3.23
C LEU A 99 -2.81 -4.50 4.68
N GLY A 100 -2.46 -5.77 4.86
CA GLY A 100 -2.41 -6.49 6.13
C GLY A 100 -1.28 -7.53 6.15
N VAL A 101 -1.35 -8.42 7.14
CA VAL A 101 -0.41 -9.55 7.30
C VAL A 101 -0.98 -10.76 6.57
N PHE A 102 -0.90 -10.74 5.25
CA PHE A 102 -1.52 -11.75 4.38
C PHE A 102 -0.95 -13.16 4.56
N GLU A 103 0.22 -13.28 5.16
CA GLU A 103 0.85 -14.56 5.50
C GLU A 103 0.17 -15.25 6.68
N ARG A 104 -0.69 -14.54 7.43
CA ARG A 104 -1.44 -15.08 8.55
C ARG A 104 -2.85 -15.45 8.11
N ALA A 105 -3.20 -16.72 8.33
CA ALA A 105 -4.52 -17.25 7.98
C ALA A 105 -5.65 -16.40 8.57
N GLY A 106 -6.57 -15.97 7.71
CA GLY A 106 -7.72 -15.12 8.03
C GLY A 106 -7.45 -13.62 7.93
N PHE A 107 -6.21 -13.18 7.63
CA PHE A 107 -5.82 -11.77 7.49
C PHE A 107 -5.28 -11.43 6.08
N GLU A 108 -5.51 -12.32 5.10
CA GLU A 108 -5.18 -12.14 3.70
C GLU A 108 -6.25 -11.38 2.89
N ARG A 109 -7.49 -11.35 3.41
CA ARG A 109 -8.67 -10.91 2.66
C ARG A 109 -8.52 -9.51 2.08
N GLY A 110 -8.14 -8.52 2.88
CA GLY A 110 -8.01 -7.14 2.44
C GLY A 110 -7.01 -7.00 1.30
N THR A 111 -5.86 -7.67 1.43
CA THR A 111 -4.81 -7.66 0.39
C THR A 111 -5.27 -8.38 -0.88
N PHE A 112 -5.85 -9.58 -0.74
CA PHE A 112 -6.24 -10.41 -1.88
C PHE A 112 -7.40 -9.81 -2.66
N GLU A 113 -8.40 -9.24 -1.98
CA GLU A 113 -9.55 -8.66 -2.65
C GLU A 113 -9.20 -7.36 -3.37
N VAL A 114 -8.29 -6.53 -2.83
CA VAL A 114 -7.75 -5.38 -3.57
C VAL A 114 -6.97 -5.84 -4.81
N LEU A 115 -6.17 -6.90 -4.71
CA LEU A 115 -5.48 -7.48 -5.85
C LEU A 115 -6.44 -8.02 -6.91
N LYS A 116 -7.52 -8.68 -6.52
CA LYS A 116 -8.57 -9.15 -7.43
C LYS A 116 -9.31 -7.99 -8.09
N ALA A 117 -9.60 -6.92 -7.33
CA ALA A 117 -10.19 -5.70 -7.89
C ALA A 117 -9.28 -5.08 -8.94
N MET A 118 -7.96 -5.02 -8.69
CA MET A 118 -6.99 -4.58 -9.69
C MET A 118 -7.00 -5.47 -10.93
N ALA A 119 -6.90 -6.79 -10.75
CA ALA A 119 -6.89 -7.76 -11.84
C ALA A 119 -8.16 -7.72 -12.71
N SER A 120 -9.31 -7.44 -12.10
CA SER A 120 -10.61 -7.36 -12.79
C SER A 120 -10.89 -5.99 -13.41
N SER A 121 -10.12 -4.96 -13.04
CA SER A 121 -10.31 -3.60 -13.53
C SER A 121 -9.83 -3.43 -14.97
N GLN A 122 -10.36 -2.44 -15.67
CA GLN A 122 -9.87 -2.03 -17.00
C GLN A 122 -8.57 -1.20 -16.91
N ALA A 123 -8.16 -0.82 -15.70
CA ALA A 123 -7.03 0.07 -15.45
C ALA A 123 -5.69 -0.49 -15.94
N PHE A 124 -4.71 0.38 -16.22
CA PHE A 124 -3.32 -0.05 -16.28
C PHE A 124 -2.79 -0.31 -14.87
N THR A 125 -2.58 -1.58 -14.52
CA THR A 125 -2.20 -1.97 -13.15
C THR A 125 -0.70 -2.20 -13.01
N ILE A 126 -0.10 -1.59 -11.99
CA ILE A 126 1.30 -1.77 -11.60
C ILE A 126 1.38 -2.30 -10.17
N LEU A 127 2.08 -3.41 -9.97
CA LEU A 127 2.48 -3.88 -8.64
C LEU A 127 3.95 -3.61 -8.39
N GLY A 128 4.24 -2.94 -7.28
CA GLY A 128 5.58 -2.69 -6.77
C GLY A 128 5.84 -3.45 -5.47
N GLY A 129 7.05 -4.02 -5.36
CA GLY A 129 7.56 -4.58 -4.10
C GLY A 129 7.36 -6.09 -3.97
N GLY A 130 8.40 -6.79 -3.50
CA GLY A 130 8.44 -8.25 -3.42
C GLY A 130 7.29 -8.86 -2.62
N HIS A 131 6.89 -8.26 -1.50
CA HIS A 131 5.75 -8.74 -0.70
C HIS A 131 4.42 -8.64 -1.45
N MET A 132 4.21 -7.57 -2.24
CA MET A 132 2.98 -7.42 -3.01
C MET A 132 2.91 -8.44 -4.16
N VAL A 133 4.06 -8.74 -4.77
CA VAL A 133 4.18 -9.79 -5.80
C VAL A 133 3.91 -11.16 -5.19
N ALA A 134 4.47 -11.47 -4.02
CA ALA A 134 4.20 -12.71 -3.31
C ALA A 134 2.71 -12.87 -2.96
N ALA A 135 2.05 -11.78 -2.54
CA ALA A 135 0.60 -11.78 -2.30
C ALA A 135 -0.20 -12.05 -3.59
N ALA A 136 0.18 -11.45 -4.72
CA ALA A 136 -0.46 -11.70 -6.01
C ALA A 136 -0.27 -13.14 -6.51
N GLN A 137 0.89 -13.74 -6.24
CA GLN A 137 1.15 -15.16 -6.52
C GLN A 137 0.30 -16.06 -5.62
N ALA A 138 0.26 -15.80 -4.31
CA ALA A 138 -0.55 -16.55 -3.35
C ALA A 138 -2.05 -16.47 -3.67
N ALA A 139 -2.52 -15.33 -4.19
CA ALA A 139 -3.89 -15.14 -4.64
C ALA A 139 -4.19 -15.76 -6.02
N GLY A 140 -3.20 -16.27 -6.75
CA GLY A 140 -3.37 -16.88 -8.07
C GLY A 140 -3.69 -15.88 -9.20
N ILE A 141 -3.44 -14.58 -8.99
CA ILE A 141 -3.82 -13.51 -9.92
C ILE A 141 -2.63 -12.81 -10.57
N ALA A 142 -1.38 -13.20 -10.25
CA ALA A 142 -0.18 -12.52 -10.75
C ALA A 142 -0.16 -12.36 -12.28
N GLY A 143 -0.61 -13.38 -13.04
CA GLY A 143 -0.68 -13.32 -14.51
C GLY A 143 -1.72 -12.35 -15.08
N GLN A 144 -2.63 -11.84 -14.25
CA GLN A 144 -3.68 -10.89 -14.64
C GLN A 144 -3.26 -9.43 -14.41
N ILE A 145 -2.13 -9.20 -13.74
CA ILE A 145 -1.59 -7.86 -13.48
C ILE A 145 -0.77 -7.40 -14.69
N LYS A 146 -1.09 -6.23 -15.24
CA LYS A 146 -0.47 -5.71 -16.46
C LYS A 146 1.03 -5.41 -16.34
N HIS A 147 1.50 -4.98 -15.18
CA HIS A 147 2.93 -4.80 -14.93
C HIS A 147 3.31 -5.18 -13.49
N ILE A 148 4.26 -6.10 -13.35
CA ILE A 148 4.87 -6.47 -12.08
C ILE A 148 6.31 -5.96 -12.06
N SER A 149 6.60 -5.02 -11.17
CA SER A 149 7.94 -4.47 -11.01
C SER A 149 8.77 -5.34 -10.07
N THR A 150 9.95 -5.75 -10.54
CA THR A 150 10.97 -6.43 -9.73
C THR A 150 11.74 -5.47 -8.82
N GLY A 151 11.74 -4.18 -9.14
CA GLY A 151 12.47 -3.15 -8.40
C GLY A 151 11.56 -2.41 -7.43
N GLY A 152 11.10 -3.04 -6.35
CA GLY A 152 10.13 -2.44 -5.42
C GLY A 152 10.43 -0.99 -5.00
N GLY A 153 11.58 -0.77 -4.36
CA GLY A 153 12.00 0.58 -3.96
C GLY A 153 12.33 1.50 -5.14
N ALA A 154 12.88 0.96 -6.23
CA ALA A 154 13.21 1.73 -7.43
C ALA A 154 11.95 2.23 -8.16
N CYS A 155 10.91 1.40 -8.27
CA CYS A 155 9.63 1.71 -8.89
C CYS A 155 8.94 2.86 -8.16
N ILE A 156 8.79 2.75 -6.83
CA ILE A 156 8.17 3.82 -6.04
C ILE A 156 9.06 5.06 -5.99
N GLY A 157 10.38 4.90 -5.93
CA GLY A 157 11.31 6.03 -6.03
C GLY A 157 11.10 6.82 -7.33
N PHE A 158 11.07 6.12 -8.46
CA PHE A 158 10.84 6.70 -9.78
C PHE A 158 9.48 7.39 -9.88
N LEU A 159 8.40 6.74 -9.41
CA LEU A 159 7.05 7.33 -9.38
C LEU A 159 6.95 8.53 -8.43
N SER A 160 7.81 8.61 -7.42
CA SER A 160 7.94 9.76 -6.53
C SER A 160 8.81 10.89 -7.12
N GLY A 161 9.21 10.78 -8.40
CA GLY A 161 10.05 11.76 -9.08
C GLY A 161 11.53 11.67 -8.77
N LYS A 162 12.00 10.61 -8.09
CA LYS A 162 13.44 10.42 -7.86
C LYS A 162 14.12 9.96 -9.14
N PRO A 163 15.34 10.46 -9.42
CA PRO A 163 16.13 9.96 -10.52
C PRO A 163 16.47 8.48 -10.32
N LEU A 164 16.60 7.75 -11.44
CA LEU A 164 17.13 6.39 -11.46
C LEU A 164 18.57 6.44 -11.98
N PRO A 165 19.60 6.38 -11.12
CA PRO A 165 20.98 6.64 -11.52
C PRO A 165 21.45 5.79 -12.71
N VAL A 166 21.06 4.51 -12.74
CA VAL A 166 21.41 3.60 -13.85
C VAL A 166 20.76 4.04 -15.16
N VAL A 167 19.50 4.48 -15.14
CA VAL A 167 18.79 4.97 -16.33
C VAL A 167 19.39 6.29 -16.82
N GLU A 168 19.80 7.17 -15.91
CA GLU A 168 20.48 8.42 -16.27
C GLU A 168 21.81 8.14 -16.97
N VAL A 169 22.61 7.20 -16.47
CA VAL A 169 23.87 6.80 -17.09
C VAL A 169 23.63 6.23 -18.48
N LEU A 170 22.65 5.35 -18.66
CA LEU A 170 22.30 4.78 -19.97
C LEU A 170 21.83 5.86 -20.96
N THR A 171 21.06 6.84 -20.49
CA THR A 171 20.59 7.96 -21.30
C THR A 171 21.77 8.83 -21.77
N ARG A 172 22.71 9.14 -20.86
CA ARG A 172 23.93 9.88 -21.21
C ARG A 172 24.79 9.12 -22.21
N ALA A 173 25.01 7.82 -22.00
CA ALA A 173 25.79 6.98 -22.91
C ALA A 173 25.22 6.96 -24.33
N LYS A 174 23.89 6.88 -24.48
CA LYS A 174 23.22 6.98 -25.79
C LYS A 174 23.50 8.33 -26.47
N HIS A 175 23.40 9.43 -25.74
CA HIS A 175 23.67 10.75 -26.30
C HIS A 175 25.12 10.90 -26.75
N THR A 176 26.09 10.39 -25.96
CA THR A 176 27.50 10.39 -26.35
C THR A 176 27.73 9.61 -27.66
N GLN A 177 27.18 8.39 -27.76
CA GLN A 177 27.29 7.59 -28.99
C GLN A 177 26.67 8.28 -30.22
N GLN A 178 25.56 8.99 -30.06
CA GLN A 178 24.92 9.71 -31.16
C GLN A 178 25.75 10.90 -31.65
N LEU A 179 26.47 11.58 -30.75
CA LEU A 179 27.38 12.67 -31.10
C LEU A 179 28.62 12.14 -31.83
N GLU A 180 29.22 11.06 -31.32
CA GLU A 180 30.38 10.40 -31.96
C GLU A 180 30.04 9.83 -33.35
N ALA A 181 28.80 9.37 -33.58
CA ALA A 181 28.37 8.87 -34.88
C ALA A 181 28.11 9.98 -35.93
N GLN A 182 28.09 11.25 -35.52
CA GLN A 182 27.86 12.41 -36.40
C GLN A 182 29.15 13.18 -36.76
N THR A 183 30.29 12.80 -36.17
CA THR A 183 31.63 13.32 -36.43
C THR A 183 32.44 12.35 -37.26
#